data_AF-A0A6C0DE25-F1
#
_entry.id   AF-A0A6C0DE25-F1
#
_cell.length_a   1.000
_cell.length_b   1.000
_cell.length_c   1.000
_cell.angle_alpha   90.00
_cell.angle_beta   90.00
_cell.angle_gamma   90.00
#
_symmetry.space_group_name_H-M   'P 1'
#
loop_
_entity.id
_entity.type
_entity.pdbx_description
1 polymer ?
#
loop_
_entity_poly.entity_id
_entity_poly.type
_entity_poly.pdbx_seq_one_letter_code
_entity_poly.pdbx_strand_id
1 'polypeptide(L)'
;MSTCFIGERYDPFPCIKNIWTLYSKKGPKTMVLSVGNSKSCIADLELSELLGCPINVVPLSEEQREQWLEVSEIIKTKSRGQTAKYDFSKDTETKWVLSKNLRIHDTMPWWSKGTINGIKTERFFEWIESLCDDPRIDVLKLDMTDGLEKPFLFAMLDAGFRPGCIMVQWSKAPDMDNPTTLAAGHLQMCGYTLLKIVGTKCVYYYTDDDYYVSCSWEDTTCGNPLVKDIVSSTKKSMASIGNNLNHVTRNISSSGETDASNQDEKASA
;
A
#
# COMPACT_ATOMS: atom_id res chain seq x y z
N MET A 1 -11.75 6.57 0.68
CA MET A 1 -12.03 5.20 0.19
C MET A 1 -12.78 4.43 1.27
N SER A 2 -13.82 3.68 0.96
CA SER A 2 -14.57 2.90 1.97
C SER A 2 -13.92 1.52 2.19
N THR A 3 -14.02 0.98 3.41
CA THR A 3 -13.45 -0.34 3.76
C THR A 3 -14.52 -1.32 4.22
N CYS A 4 -14.27 -2.62 4.05
CA CYS A 4 -15.09 -3.73 4.55
C CYS A 4 -14.20 -4.79 5.21
N PHE A 5 -14.79 -5.91 5.63
CA PHE A 5 -14.06 -7.08 6.12
C PHE A 5 -14.27 -8.26 5.18
N ILE A 6 -13.24 -9.07 5.06
CA ILE A 6 -13.25 -10.38 4.41
C ILE A 6 -12.75 -11.43 5.40
N GLY A 7 -12.99 -12.71 5.13
CA GLY A 7 -12.61 -13.80 6.03
C GLY A 7 -13.70 -14.15 7.05
N GLU A 8 -13.34 -15.02 7.99
CA GLU A 8 -14.28 -15.45 9.04
C GLU A 8 -14.58 -14.35 10.06
N ARG A 9 -15.74 -14.45 10.71
CA ARG A 9 -16.18 -13.50 11.73
C ARG A 9 -15.17 -13.32 12.89
N TYR A 10 -14.44 -14.38 13.23
CA TYR A 10 -13.46 -14.38 14.32
C TYR A 10 -12.01 -14.17 13.85
N ASP A 11 -11.79 -14.10 12.53
CA ASP A 11 -10.49 -13.81 11.93
C ASP A 11 -10.61 -12.85 10.73
N PRO A 12 -11.31 -11.71 10.87
CA PRO A 12 -11.56 -10.83 9.73
C PRO A 12 -10.26 -10.18 9.26
N PHE A 13 -10.15 -9.92 7.97
CA PHE A 13 -9.12 -9.08 7.36
C PHE A 13 -9.75 -7.79 6.84
N PRO A 14 -9.20 -6.60 7.17
CA PRO A 14 -9.70 -5.36 6.59
C PRO A 14 -9.37 -5.31 5.09
N CYS A 15 -10.36 -4.95 4.26
CA CYS A 15 -10.24 -4.87 2.81
C CYS A 15 -10.88 -3.58 2.29
N ILE A 16 -10.56 -3.21 1.05
CA ILE A 16 -11.20 -2.09 0.36
C ILE A 16 -12.59 -2.53 -0.13
N LYS A 17 -13.61 -1.75 0.21
CA LYS A 17 -14.97 -2.01 -0.27
C LYS A 17 -15.02 -1.79 -1.78
N ASN A 18 -15.63 -2.73 -2.51
CA ASN A 18 -15.70 -2.74 -3.98
C ASN A 18 -14.30 -2.74 -4.64
N ILE A 19 -13.37 -3.53 -4.11
CA ILE A 19 -12.01 -3.67 -4.66
C ILE A 19 -12.01 -4.00 -6.18
N TRP A 20 -13.00 -4.75 -6.66
CA TRP A 20 -13.23 -4.98 -8.08
C TRP A 20 -13.25 -3.70 -8.91
N THR A 21 -13.86 -2.62 -8.45
CA THR A 21 -13.93 -1.36 -9.20
C THR A 21 -12.54 -0.79 -9.49
N LEU A 22 -11.60 -0.95 -8.56
CA LEU A 22 -10.22 -0.48 -8.71
C LEU A 22 -9.44 -1.28 -9.75
N TYR A 23 -9.69 -2.58 -9.83
CA TYR A 23 -8.96 -3.50 -10.71
C TYR A 23 -9.76 -3.97 -11.93
N SER A 24 -10.99 -3.46 -12.14
CA SER A 24 -11.91 -3.89 -13.19
C SER A 24 -11.34 -3.82 -14.61
N LYS A 25 -10.48 -2.81 -14.87
CA LYS A 25 -9.75 -2.68 -16.14
C LYS A 25 -8.81 -3.86 -16.42
N LYS A 26 -8.23 -4.45 -15.37
CA LYS A 26 -7.35 -5.63 -15.46
C LYS A 26 -8.16 -6.93 -15.38
N GLY A 27 -9.23 -6.91 -14.59
CA GLY A 27 -10.16 -8.03 -14.40
C GLY A 27 -9.42 -9.31 -13.98
N PRO A 28 -9.55 -10.41 -14.74
CA PRO A 28 -8.92 -11.69 -14.41
C PRO A 28 -7.38 -11.67 -14.48
N LYS A 29 -6.77 -10.61 -15.04
CA LYS A 29 -5.31 -10.42 -15.06
C LYS A 29 -4.75 -9.79 -13.78
N THR A 30 -5.59 -9.48 -12.80
CA THR A 30 -5.15 -8.95 -11.51
C THR A 30 -4.27 -9.97 -10.81
N MET A 31 -3.07 -9.56 -10.41
CA MET A 31 -2.11 -10.41 -9.73
C MET A 31 -2.26 -10.26 -8.21
N VAL A 32 -2.82 -11.30 -7.58
CA VAL A 32 -2.92 -11.38 -6.12
C VAL A 32 -1.83 -12.30 -5.59
N LEU A 33 -1.02 -11.80 -4.66
CA LEU A 33 -0.03 -12.56 -3.92
C LEU A 33 -0.44 -12.63 -2.46
N SER A 34 -0.52 -13.84 -1.90
CA SER A 34 -0.75 -14.08 -0.48
C SER A 34 0.39 -14.89 0.09
N VAL A 35 1.00 -14.41 1.17
CA VAL A 35 2.18 -15.04 1.78
C VAL A 35 1.87 -15.38 3.23
N GLY A 36 2.07 -16.65 3.59
CA GLY A 36 1.67 -17.22 4.87
C GLY A 36 0.18 -17.54 4.97
N ASN A 37 -0.24 -17.98 6.14
CA ASN A 37 -1.58 -18.47 6.41
C ASN A 37 -2.21 -17.71 7.57
N SER A 38 -3.45 -17.26 7.36
CA SER A 38 -4.36 -16.88 8.44
C SER A 38 -4.88 -18.13 9.15
N LYS A 39 -5.78 -17.97 10.13
CA LYS A 39 -6.43 -19.14 10.76
C LYS A 39 -7.32 -19.91 9.77
N SER A 40 -7.72 -19.26 8.68
CA SER A 40 -8.66 -19.77 7.68
C SER A 40 -8.29 -19.25 6.28
N CYS A 41 -8.54 -20.05 5.24
CA CYS A 41 -8.30 -19.65 3.84
C CYS A 41 -9.36 -18.68 3.30
N ILE A 42 -10.44 -18.43 4.06
CA ILE A 42 -11.65 -17.77 3.57
C ILE A 42 -11.39 -16.35 3.08
N ALA A 43 -10.50 -15.59 3.71
CA ALA A 43 -10.15 -14.24 3.26
C ALA A 43 -9.50 -14.25 1.87
N ASP A 44 -8.57 -15.18 1.63
CA ASP A 44 -7.87 -15.35 0.36
C ASP A 44 -8.83 -15.79 -0.76
N LEU A 45 -9.74 -16.72 -0.45
CA LEU A 45 -10.76 -17.17 -1.39
C LEU A 45 -11.77 -16.08 -1.71
N GLU A 46 -12.19 -15.29 -0.72
CA GLU A 46 -13.06 -14.13 -0.94
C GLU A 46 -12.38 -13.06 -1.80
N LEU A 47 -11.08 -12.82 -1.65
CA LEU A 47 -10.34 -11.92 -2.55
C LEU A 47 -10.38 -12.42 -4.00
N SER A 48 -10.10 -13.72 -4.20
CA SER A 48 -10.13 -14.33 -5.52
C SER A 48 -11.53 -14.30 -6.14
N GLU A 49 -12.58 -14.51 -5.35
CA GLU A 49 -13.97 -14.46 -5.78
C GLU A 49 -14.42 -13.03 -6.13
N LEU A 50 -14.13 -12.06 -5.26
CA LEU A 50 -14.45 -10.64 -5.48
C LEU A 50 -13.77 -10.06 -6.72
N LEU A 51 -12.56 -10.53 -7.02
CA LEU A 51 -11.76 -10.08 -8.16
C LEU A 51 -11.89 -10.97 -9.40
N GLY A 52 -12.49 -12.16 -9.29
CA GLY A 52 -12.54 -13.15 -10.37
C GLY A 52 -11.16 -13.52 -10.95
N CYS A 53 -10.09 -13.42 -10.16
CA CYS A 53 -8.70 -13.57 -10.62
C CYS A 53 -7.96 -14.71 -9.90
N PRO A 54 -6.84 -15.19 -10.47
CA PRO A 54 -5.95 -16.10 -9.76
C PRO A 54 -5.34 -15.48 -8.51
N ILE A 55 -5.16 -16.30 -7.48
CA ILE A 55 -4.40 -16.00 -6.27
C ILE A 55 -3.18 -16.93 -6.21
N ASN A 56 -2.02 -16.32 -6.02
CA ASN A 56 -0.75 -16.99 -5.79
C ASN A 56 -0.53 -17.06 -4.29
N VAL A 57 -0.55 -18.26 -3.72
CA VAL A 57 -0.34 -18.48 -2.29
C VAL A 57 1.06 -19.04 -2.07
N VAL A 58 1.76 -18.50 -1.09
CA VAL A 58 3.12 -18.91 -0.69
C VAL A 58 3.06 -19.38 0.76
N PRO A 59 2.87 -20.70 1.00
CA PRO A 59 2.93 -21.27 2.34
C PRO A 59 4.33 -21.12 2.93
N LEU A 60 4.40 -20.93 4.26
CA LEU A 60 5.66 -20.76 5.00
C LEU A 60 6.13 -22.03 5.72
N SER A 61 5.40 -23.13 5.60
CA SER A 61 5.78 -24.43 6.15
C SER A 61 5.12 -25.57 5.37
N GLU A 62 5.62 -26.79 5.54
CA GLU A 62 5.00 -27.98 4.92
C GLU A 62 3.56 -28.18 5.42
N GLU A 63 3.29 -27.90 6.70
CA GLU A 63 1.93 -27.96 7.24
C GLU A 63 0.99 -26.98 6.55
N GLN A 64 1.42 -25.72 6.37
CA GLN A 64 0.63 -24.72 5.63
C GLN A 64 0.41 -25.14 4.17
N ARG A 65 1.40 -25.80 3.57
CA ARG A 65 1.30 -26.33 2.21
C ARG A 65 0.27 -27.46 2.13
N GLU A 66 0.29 -28.41 3.06
CA GLU A 66 -0.72 -29.47 3.16
C GLU A 66 -2.13 -28.91 3.33
N GLN A 67 -2.28 -27.88 4.18
CA GLN A 67 -3.54 -27.15 4.35
C GLN A 67 -4.07 -26.59 3.02
N TRP A 68 -3.20 -25.93 2.24
CA TRP A 68 -3.57 -25.39 0.94
C TRP A 68 -3.84 -26.47 -0.12
N LEU A 69 -3.14 -27.59 -0.08
CA LEU A 69 -3.41 -28.74 -0.96
C LEU A 69 -4.79 -29.33 -0.67
N GLU A 70 -5.20 -29.42 0.60
CA GLU A 70 -6.56 -29.81 0.98
C GLU A 70 -7.60 -28.82 0.43
N VAL A 71 -7.36 -27.51 0.57
CA VAL A 71 -8.22 -26.46 -0.01
C VAL A 71 -8.32 -26.59 -1.54
N SER A 72 -7.21 -26.86 -2.23
CA SER A 72 -7.20 -27.07 -3.68
C SER A 72 -8.08 -28.25 -4.10
N GLU A 73 -8.06 -29.34 -3.33
CA GLU A 73 -8.89 -30.51 -3.60
C GLU A 73 -10.38 -30.26 -3.32
N ILE A 74 -10.70 -29.56 -2.22
CA ILE A 74 -12.09 -29.15 -1.92
C ILE A 74 -12.62 -28.21 -3.02
N ILE A 75 -11.81 -27.28 -3.52
CA ILE A 75 -12.24 -26.39 -4.61
C ILE A 75 -12.52 -27.16 -5.90
N LYS A 76 -11.73 -28.20 -6.21
CA LYS A 76 -11.93 -29.06 -7.40
C LYS A 76 -13.19 -29.91 -7.29
N THR A 77 -13.41 -30.52 -6.12
CA THR A 77 -14.52 -31.47 -5.90
C THR A 77 -15.80 -30.79 -5.44
N LYS A 78 -15.72 -29.52 -4.99
CA LYS A 78 -16.81 -28.75 -4.37
C LYS A 78 -17.47 -29.47 -3.20
N SER A 79 -16.71 -30.32 -2.50
CA SER A 79 -17.20 -31.09 -1.36
C SER A 79 -16.07 -31.27 -0.36
N ARG A 80 -16.36 -30.98 0.92
CA ARG A 80 -15.45 -31.30 2.02
C ARG A 80 -15.66 -32.76 2.39
N GLY A 81 -14.73 -33.62 1.98
CA GLY A 81 -14.77 -35.04 2.31
C GLY A 81 -14.73 -35.27 3.83
N GLN A 82 -15.20 -36.44 4.28
CA GLN A 82 -15.16 -36.83 5.70
C GLN A 82 -13.73 -36.93 6.28
N THR A 83 -12.72 -36.92 5.41
CA THR A 83 -11.28 -37.01 5.75
C THR A 83 -10.60 -35.64 5.85
N ALA A 84 -11.33 -34.52 5.76
CA ALA A 84 -10.73 -33.20 5.92
C ALA A 84 -10.09 -33.07 7.31
N LYS A 85 -8.80 -32.76 7.33
CA LYS A 85 -7.97 -32.77 8.53
C LYS A 85 -7.89 -31.41 9.20
N TYR A 86 -7.93 -30.33 8.40
CA TYR A 86 -7.58 -29.00 8.87
C TYR A 86 -8.80 -28.11 9.07
N ASP A 87 -8.84 -27.40 10.19
CA ASP A 87 -9.84 -26.33 10.41
C ASP A 87 -9.66 -25.17 9.42
N PHE A 88 -8.43 -24.96 8.96
CA PHE A 88 -8.08 -23.95 7.95
C PHE A 88 -8.92 -24.02 6.67
N SER A 89 -9.35 -25.24 6.28
CA SER A 89 -10.11 -25.48 5.05
C SER A 89 -11.63 -25.40 5.23
N LYS A 90 -12.09 -25.12 6.45
CA LYS A 90 -13.52 -25.04 6.76
C LYS A 90 -14.22 -23.98 5.89
N ASP A 91 -15.43 -24.29 5.45
CA ASP A 91 -16.29 -23.45 4.62
C ASP A 91 -15.74 -23.14 3.21
N THR A 92 -14.62 -23.76 2.79
CA THR A 92 -14.02 -23.61 1.44
C THR A 92 -15.02 -23.95 0.33
N GLU A 93 -15.86 -24.98 0.53
CA GLU A 93 -16.86 -25.44 -0.42
C GLU A 93 -17.93 -24.39 -0.74
N THR A 94 -18.12 -23.41 0.15
CA THR A 94 -19.09 -22.31 -0.04
C THR A 94 -18.58 -21.25 -1.00
N LYS A 95 -17.28 -21.27 -1.35
CA LYS A 95 -16.63 -20.23 -2.17
C LYS A 95 -16.62 -20.57 -3.65
N TRP A 96 -16.91 -19.56 -4.47
CA TRP A 96 -16.98 -19.68 -5.92
C TRP A 96 -15.64 -19.38 -6.61
N VAL A 97 -14.59 -20.04 -6.14
CA VAL A 97 -13.26 -19.98 -6.77
C VAL A 97 -13.09 -21.13 -7.75
N LEU A 98 -12.50 -20.85 -8.92
CA LEU A 98 -12.14 -21.88 -9.90
C LEU A 98 -10.84 -22.58 -9.46
N SER A 99 -10.75 -23.89 -9.63
CA SER A 99 -9.54 -24.65 -9.25
C SER A 99 -8.25 -24.12 -9.85
N LYS A 100 -8.29 -23.65 -11.11
CA LYS A 100 -7.15 -23.03 -11.81
C LYS A 100 -6.71 -21.68 -11.24
N ASN A 101 -7.57 -21.03 -10.45
CA ASN A 101 -7.31 -19.72 -9.87
C ASN A 101 -6.55 -19.83 -8.55
N LEU A 102 -6.46 -21.00 -7.92
CA LEU A 102 -5.60 -21.20 -6.76
C LEU A 102 -4.26 -21.77 -7.20
N ARG A 103 -3.17 -21.00 -7.03
CA ARG A 103 -1.81 -21.39 -7.39
C ARG A 103 -0.95 -21.44 -6.13
N ILE A 104 -0.46 -22.62 -5.79
CA ILE A 104 0.35 -22.84 -4.59
C ILE A 104 1.81 -22.91 -5.01
N HIS A 105 2.66 -22.13 -4.36
CA HIS A 105 4.09 -22.02 -4.69
C HIS A 105 4.95 -22.52 -3.54
N ASP A 106 5.98 -23.30 -3.88
CA ASP A 106 6.91 -23.90 -2.89
C ASP A 106 8.12 -22.99 -2.58
N THR A 107 8.21 -21.84 -3.26
CA THR A 107 9.30 -20.87 -3.11
C THR A 107 8.75 -19.49 -2.77
N MET A 108 9.47 -18.77 -1.91
CA MET A 108 9.11 -17.42 -1.47
C MET A 108 9.97 -16.36 -2.18
N PRO A 109 9.38 -15.29 -2.74
CA PRO A 109 10.15 -14.18 -3.29
C PRO A 109 10.89 -13.43 -2.17
N TRP A 110 12.18 -13.19 -2.37
CA TRP A 110 13.09 -12.63 -1.36
C TRP A 110 14.27 -11.85 -1.98
N TRP A 111 15.17 -11.33 -1.14
CA TRP A 111 16.39 -10.63 -1.56
C TRP A 111 17.35 -11.49 -2.39
N SER A 112 17.41 -12.79 -2.10
CA SER A 112 18.39 -13.70 -2.67
C SER A 112 17.85 -15.13 -2.74
N LYS A 113 18.43 -15.94 -3.63
CA LYS A 113 18.20 -17.38 -3.64
C LYS A 113 18.81 -18.04 -2.41
N GLY A 114 18.10 -18.97 -1.79
CA GLY A 114 18.57 -19.65 -0.57
C GLY A 114 17.43 -20.31 0.21
N THR A 115 17.58 -20.38 1.53
CA THR A 115 16.57 -20.96 2.43
C THR A 115 16.40 -20.09 3.67
N ILE A 116 15.17 -19.80 4.05
CA ILE A 116 14.83 -19.05 5.28
C ILE A 116 13.80 -19.85 6.05
N ASN A 117 14.12 -20.21 7.30
CA ASN A 117 13.26 -21.03 8.16
C ASN A 117 12.77 -22.33 7.47
N GLY A 118 13.62 -22.94 6.64
CA GLY A 118 13.29 -24.14 5.87
C GLY A 118 12.56 -23.90 4.54
N ILE A 119 12.13 -22.67 4.26
CA ILE A 119 11.44 -22.28 3.02
C ILE A 119 12.48 -21.90 1.96
N LYS A 120 12.35 -22.46 0.75
CA LYS A 120 13.19 -22.08 -0.38
C LYS A 120 12.84 -20.66 -0.83
N THR A 121 13.86 -19.87 -1.15
CA THR A 121 13.71 -18.49 -1.57
C THR A 121 14.29 -18.28 -2.95
N GLU A 122 13.68 -17.36 -3.69
CA GLU A 122 14.16 -16.90 -4.99
C GLU A 122 14.22 -15.37 -5.01
N ARG A 123 15.01 -14.80 -5.91
CA ARG A 123 15.09 -13.35 -6.06
C ARG A 123 13.72 -12.81 -6.46
N PHE A 124 13.27 -11.77 -5.77
CA PHE A 124 11.91 -11.26 -5.87
C PHE A 124 11.48 -11.01 -7.32
N PHE A 125 12.31 -10.29 -8.09
CA PHE A 125 12.01 -9.97 -9.48
C PHE A 125 11.95 -11.20 -10.38
N GLU A 126 12.95 -12.10 -10.29
CA GLU A 126 12.99 -13.36 -11.06
C GLU A 126 11.79 -14.25 -10.74
N TRP A 127 11.37 -14.29 -9.48
CA TRP A 127 10.20 -15.06 -9.05
C TRP A 127 8.93 -14.52 -9.69
N ILE A 128 8.71 -13.20 -9.69
CA ILE A 128 7.53 -12.58 -10.28
C ILE A 128 7.53 -12.73 -11.82
N GLU A 129 8.68 -12.58 -12.48
CA GLU A 129 8.84 -12.84 -13.92
C GLU A 129 8.41 -14.26 -14.31
N SER A 130 8.65 -15.24 -13.44
CA SER A 130 8.24 -16.63 -13.70
C SER A 130 6.72 -16.83 -13.69
N LEU A 131 5.95 -15.92 -13.10
CA LEU A 131 4.50 -16.04 -12.92
C LEU A 131 3.68 -15.36 -14.03
N CYS A 132 4.21 -14.30 -14.62
CA CYS A 132 3.51 -13.50 -15.63
C CYS A 132 4.47 -12.69 -16.51
N ASP A 133 4.12 -12.56 -17.79
CA ASP A 133 4.90 -11.81 -18.79
C ASP A 133 5.06 -10.30 -18.48
N ASP A 134 4.16 -9.74 -17.67
CA ASP A 134 4.24 -8.36 -17.18
C ASP A 134 4.42 -8.39 -15.65
N PRO A 135 5.67 -8.37 -15.16
CA PRO A 135 5.99 -8.58 -13.75
C PRO A 135 5.36 -7.48 -12.89
N ARG A 136 4.29 -7.84 -12.17
CA ARG A 136 3.61 -6.91 -11.26
C ARG A 136 2.88 -7.66 -10.16
N ILE A 137 2.68 -6.97 -9.04
CA ILE A 137 1.79 -7.39 -7.96
C ILE A 137 0.70 -6.32 -7.88
N ASP A 138 -0.56 -6.70 -7.94
CA ASP A 138 -1.68 -5.74 -7.86
C ASP A 138 -2.20 -5.64 -6.42
N VAL A 139 -2.33 -6.78 -5.76
CA VAL A 139 -2.77 -6.92 -4.37
C VAL A 139 -1.81 -7.85 -3.64
N LEU A 140 -1.30 -7.40 -2.51
CA LEU A 140 -0.47 -8.21 -1.61
C LEU A 140 -1.20 -8.45 -0.29
N LYS A 141 -1.31 -9.70 0.14
CA LYS A 141 -1.71 -10.08 1.49
C LYS A 141 -0.53 -10.76 2.20
N LEU A 142 -0.18 -10.26 3.38
CA LEU A 142 0.86 -10.83 4.23
C LEU A 142 0.23 -11.30 5.54
N ASP A 143 0.37 -12.59 5.81
CA ASP A 143 0.04 -13.20 7.10
C ASP A 143 1.18 -14.11 7.53
N MET A 144 2.32 -13.46 7.80
CA MET A 144 3.56 -14.12 8.15
C MET A 144 3.74 -14.11 9.68
N THR A 145 4.40 -15.14 10.20
CA THR A 145 4.75 -15.21 11.62
C THR A 145 6.16 -14.66 11.86
N ASP A 146 6.48 -14.45 13.15
CA ASP A 146 7.84 -14.18 13.64
C ASP A 146 8.52 -12.93 13.08
N GLY A 147 7.73 -11.94 12.65
CA GLY A 147 8.24 -10.66 12.18
C GLY A 147 8.74 -10.68 10.73
N LEU A 148 8.57 -11.78 9.99
CA LEU A 148 9.03 -11.93 8.60
C LEU A 148 8.33 -10.97 7.64
N GLU A 149 7.16 -10.43 8.01
CA GLU A 149 6.43 -9.48 7.18
C GLU A 149 7.26 -8.20 6.89
N LYS A 150 8.09 -7.76 7.84
CA LYS A 150 8.92 -6.55 7.71
C LYS A 150 9.99 -6.73 6.62
N PRO A 151 10.93 -7.69 6.72
CA PRO A 151 11.93 -7.91 5.69
C PRO A 151 11.32 -8.34 4.34
N PHE A 152 10.15 -8.99 4.31
CA PHE A 152 9.43 -9.26 3.06
C PHE A 152 9.02 -7.97 2.35
N LEU A 153 8.39 -7.03 3.07
CA LEU A 153 7.99 -5.74 2.52
C LEU A 153 9.19 -4.95 1.99
N PHE A 154 10.29 -4.93 2.73
CA PHE A 154 11.51 -4.28 2.25
C PHE A 154 12.06 -4.96 0.99
N ALA A 155 12.08 -6.30 0.91
CA ALA A 155 12.55 -7.02 -0.27
C ALA A 155 11.71 -6.70 -1.51
N MET A 156 10.38 -6.61 -1.34
CA MET A 156 9.45 -6.26 -2.39
C MET A 156 9.70 -4.82 -2.88
N LEU A 157 9.84 -3.87 -1.95
CA LEU A 157 10.02 -2.47 -2.28
C LEU A 157 11.37 -2.22 -2.98
N ASP A 158 12.43 -2.88 -2.52
CA ASP A 158 13.76 -2.85 -3.13
C ASP A 158 13.76 -3.41 -4.56
N ALA A 159 13.03 -4.51 -4.78
CA ALA A 159 12.85 -5.08 -6.11
C ALA A 159 11.97 -4.23 -7.06
N GLY A 160 11.53 -3.05 -6.63
CA GLY A 160 10.78 -2.10 -7.44
C GLY A 160 9.28 -2.37 -7.53
N PHE A 161 8.75 -3.36 -6.81
CA PHE A 161 7.32 -3.64 -6.82
C PHE A 161 6.57 -2.70 -5.89
N ARG A 162 5.42 -2.18 -6.37
CA ARG A 162 4.51 -1.30 -5.63
C ARG A 162 3.07 -1.79 -5.82
N PRO A 163 2.61 -2.79 -5.04
CA PRO A 163 1.22 -3.22 -5.10
C PRO A 163 0.27 -2.06 -4.83
N GLY A 164 -0.84 -1.98 -5.56
CA GLY A 164 -1.86 -0.94 -5.33
C GLY A 164 -2.56 -1.09 -3.98
N CYS A 165 -2.67 -2.32 -3.48
CA CYS A 165 -3.27 -2.65 -2.19
C CYS A 165 -2.35 -3.60 -1.42
N ILE A 166 -2.05 -3.26 -0.17
CA ILE A 166 -1.29 -4.11 0.76
C ILE A 166 -2.15 -4.37 1.99
N MET A 167 -2.40 -5.64 2.27
CA MET A 167 -3.06 -6.14 3.46
C MET A 167 -2.01 -6.86 4.29
N VAL A 168 -1.73 -6.41 5.51
CA VAL A 168 -0.66 -6.98 6.33
C VAL A 168 -1.18 -7.27 7.73
N GLN A 169 -0.92 -8.49 8.21
CA GLN A 169 -1.00 -8.85 9.60
C GLN A 169 0.38 -8.63 10.22
N TRP A 170 0.52 -7.58 11.01
CA TRP A 170 1.76 -7.33 11.73
C TRP A 170 1.91 -8.32 12.88
N SER A 171 3.12 -8.83 13.10
CA SER A 171 3.42 -9.71 14.23
C SER A 171 3.23 -8.99 15.58
N LYS A 172 3.40 -7.66 15.60
CA LYS A 172 3.10 -6.77 16.72
C LYS A 172 2.50 -5.48 16.19
N ALA A 173 1.62 -4.82 16.96
CA ALA A 173 1.03 -3.55 16.55
C ALA A 173 2.11 -2.47 16.31
N PRO A 174 1.99 -1.63 15.26
CA PRO A 174 2.94 -0.54 15.00
C PRO A 174 3.14 0.41 16.17
N ASP A 175 2.10 0.66 16.99
CA ASP A 175 2.21 1.57 18.15
C ASP A 175 2.90 0.94 19.37
N MET A 176 3.20 -0.36 19.31
CA MET A 176 3.72 -1.14 20.44
C MET A 176 5.14 -1.69 20.23
N ASP A 177 5.66 -1.65 19.00
CA ASP A 177 6.95 -2.24 18.62
C ASP A 177 7.69 -1.33 17.65
N ASN A 178 8.78 -0.71 18.09
CA ASN A 178 9.56 0.22 17.27
C ASN A 178 9.94 -0.33 15.88
N PRO A 179 10.44 -1.58 15.75
CA PRO A 179 10.71 -2.14 14.42
C PRO A 179 9.47 -2.20 13.52
N THR A 180 8.30 -2.54 14.05
CA THR A 180 7.05 -2.47 13.27
C THR A 180 6.66 -1.03 12.96
N THR A 181 6.80 -0.10 13.91
CA THR A 181 6.56 1.34 13.66
C THR A 181 7.37 1.84 12.48
N LEU A 182 8.66 1.49 12.42
CA LEU A 182 9.56 1.89 11.35
C LEU A 182 9.17 1.27 10.01
N ALA A 183 8.79 0.00 9.97
CA ALA A 183 8.34 -0.66 8.74
C ALA A 183 7.02 -0.08 8.21
N ALA A 184 6.04 0.12 9.10
CA ALA A 184 4.76 0.74 8.75
C ALA A 184 4.93 2.20 8.32
N GLY A 185 5.80 2.95 9.01
CA GLY A 185 6.17 4.31 8.65
C GLY A 185 6.85 4.35 7.28
N HIS A 186 7.82 3.47 7.03
CA HIS A 186 8.50 3.39 5.72
C HIS A 186 7.51 3.15 4.58
N LEU A 187 6.55 2.24 4.74
CA LEU A 187 5.47 2.05 3.77
C LEU A 187 4.72 3.36 3.51
N GLN A 188 4.32 4.08 4.57
CA GLN A 188 3.63 5.36 4.42
C GLN A 188 4.48 6.40 3.69
N MET A 189 5.78 6.46 3.98
CA MET A 189 6.72 7.34 3.30
C MET A 189 6.86 6.98 1.83
N CYS A 190 6.76 5.70 1.45
CA CYS A 190 6.75 5.22 0.06
C CYS A 190 5.38 5.39 -0.64
N GLY A 191 4.51 6.30 -0.19
CA GLY A 191 3.25 6.62 -0.87
C GLY A 191 2.07 5.71 -0.54
N TYR A 192 2.11 4.96 0.57
CA TYR A 192 0.98 4.15 1.03
C TYR A 192 0.15 4.86 2.10
N THR A 193 -1.15 5.02 1.86
CA THR A 193 -2.08 5.50 2.88
C THR A 193 -2.69 4.33 3.66
N LEU A 194 -2.58 4.38 5.00
CA LEU A 194 -3.29 3.43 5.87
C LEU A 194 -4.79 3.73 5.88
N LEU A 195 -5.63 2.77 5.48
CA LEU A 195 -7.07 2.96 5.38
C LEU A 195 -7.84 2.43 6.60
N LYS A 196 -7.42 1.27 7.14
CA LYS A 196 -8.12 0.63 8.27
C LYS A 196 -7.20 -0.29 9.06
N ILE A 197 -7.46 -0.37 10.37
CA ILE A 197 -6.79 -1.26 11.33
C ILE A 197 -7.85 -2.13 12.03
N VAL A 198 -7.54 -3.41 12.23
CA VAL A 198 -8.27 -4.35 13.11
C VAL A 198 -7.26 -5.20 13.86
N GLY A 199 -7.09 -4.95 15.17
CA GLY A 199 -6.02 -5.59 15.93
C GLY A 199 -4.67 -5.22 15.33
N THR A 200 -3.91 -6.22 14.88
CA THR A 200 -2.63 -6.03 14.18
C THR A 200 -2.74 -6.14 12.65
N LYS A 201 -3.96 -6.31 12.11
CA LYS A 201 -4.22 -6.32 10.67
C LYS A 201 -4.46 -4.91 10.16
N CYS A 202 -3.73 -4.54 9.12
CA CYS A 202 -3.82 -3.25 8.47
C CYS A 202 -4.07 -3.42 6.96
N VAL A 203 -4.76 -2.45 6.36
CA VAL A 203 -4.88 -2.33 4.91
C VAL A 203 -4.39 -0.96 4.46
N TYR A 204 -3.48 -0.97 3.49
CA TYR A 204 -2.84 0.19 2.90
C TYR A 204 -3.20 0.27 1.42
N TYR A 205 -3.29 1.49 0.90
CA TYR A 205 -3.54 1.77 -0.51
C TYR A 205 -2.49 2.74 -1.05
N TYR A 206 -1.94 2.42 -2.22
CA TYR A 206 -0.93 3.24 -2.87
C TYR A 206 -1.57 4.48 -3.51
N THR A 207 -1.13 5.67 -3.10
CA THR A 207 -1.60 6.97 -3.62
C THR A 207 -0.60 7.68 -4.51
N ASP A 208 0.62 7.14 -4.65
CA ASP A 208 1.75 7.76 -5.36
C ASP A 208 2.31 9.03 -4.69
N ASP A 209 1.85 9.34 -3.49
CA ASP A 209 2.37 10.45 -2.67
C ASP A 209 3.66 10.03 -1.94
N ASP A 210 4.71 9.69 -2.70
CA ASP A 210 6.01 9.25 -2.14
C ASP A 210 6.79 10.44 -1.55
N TYR A 211 6.95 10.43 -0.23
CA TYR A 211 7.65 11.47 0.50
C TYR A 211 9.15 11.50 0.21
N TYR A 212 9.76 10.35 -0.14
CA TYR A 212 11.19 10.29 -0.43
C TYR A 212 11.56 11.12 -1.67
N VAL A 213 10.60 11.43 -2.54
CA VAL A 213 10.81 12.34 -3.69
C VAL A 213 11.15 13.76 -3.24
N SER A 214 10.77 14.18 -2.03
CA SER A 214 11.14 15.49 -1.45
C SER A 214 12.56 15.52 -0.88
N CYS A 215 13.19 14.36 -0.68
CA CYS A 215 14.55 14.28 -0.14
C CYS A 215 15.58 14.61 -1.22
N SER A 216 16.42 15.61 -0.97
CA SER A 216 17.60 15.90 -1.79
C SER A 216 18.83 15.24 -1.18
N TRP A 217 19.38 14.23 -1.85
CA TRP A 217 20.60 13.54 -1.40
C TRP A 217 21.88 14.36 -1.63
N GLU A 218 21.77 15.46 -2.38
CA GLU A 218 22.85 16.43 -2.57
C GLU A 218 22.90 17.48 -1.46
N ASP A 219 21.83 17.59 -0.66
CA ASP A 219 21.77 18.55 0.44
C ASP A 219 22.34 17.92 1.71
N THR A 220 23.56 18.32 2.05
CA THR A 220 24.26 17.88 3.27
C THR A 220 23.80 18.62 4.52
N THR A 221 22.95 19.64 4.38
CA THR A 221 22.34 20.27 5.54
C THR A 221 21.31 19.28 6.09
N CYS A 222 21.57 18.73 7.29
CA CYS A 222 20.68 17.76 7.98
C CYS A 222 19.33 18.38 8.43
N GLY A 223 18.80 19.37 7.69
CA GLY A 223 17.51 19.94 7.92
C GLY A 223 16.43 18.90 7.65
N ASN A 224 15.45 18.80 8.56
CA ASN A 224 14.28 17.98 8.32
C ASN A 224 13.58 18.46 7.03
N PRO A 225 13.39 17.60 6.01
CA PRO A 225 12.82 17.99 4.72
C PRO A 225 11.42 18.63 4.85
N LEU A 226 10.57 18.13 5.78
CA LEU A 226 9.25 18.73 6.06
C LEU A 226 9.42 20.17 6.53
N VAL A 227 10.31 20.38 7.50
CA VAL A 227 10.53 21.70 8.08
C VAL A 227 11.07 22.66 7.02
N LYS A 228 11.98 22.18 6.16
CA LYS A 228 12.52 22.95 5.04
C LYS A 228 11.42 23.35 4.05
N ASP A 229 10.51 22.44 3.72
CA ASP A 229 9.38 22.70 2.82
C ASP A 229 8.36 23.66 3.44
N ILE A 230 8.02 23.49 4.71
CA ILE A 230 7.14 24.41 5.44
C ILE A 230 7.74 25.82 5.49
N VAL A 231 9.01 25.92 5.87
CA VAL A 231 9.72 27.21 5.97
C VAL A 231 9.83 27.87 4.59
N SER A 232 10.17 27.11 3.55
CA SER A 232 10.29 27.64 2.18
C SER A 232 8.94 28.11 1.62
N SER A 233 7.86 27.35 1.86
CA SER A 233 6.49 27.69 1.44
C SER A 233 5.99 28.93 2.18
N THR A 234 6.25 29.02 3.48
CA THR A 234 5.90 30.19 4.30
C THR A 234 6.66 31.42 3.83
N LYS A 235 7.98 31.32 3.55
CA LYS A 235 8.78 32.42 3.01
C LYS A 235 8.29 32.89 1.63
N LYS A 236 7.94 31.96 0.72
CA LYS A 236 7.36 32.29 -0.59
C LYS A 236 6.01 33.01 -0.44
N SER A 237 5.15 32.55 0.46
CA SER A 237 3.86 33.18 0.75
C SER A 237 4.02 34.59 1.31
N MET A 238 4.93 34.79 2.27
CA MET A 238 5.24 36.11 2.82
C MET A 238 5.85 37.07 1.79
N ALA A 239 6.72 36.57 0.89
CA ALA A 239 7.27 37.38 -0.20
C ALA A 239 6.19 37.79 -1.22
N SER A 240 5.24 36.90 -1.53
CA SER A 240 4.06 37.19 -2.36
C SER A 240 3.16 38.27 -1.74
N ILE A 241 2.88 38.15 -0.43
CA ILE A 241 2.10 39.15 0.31
C ILE A 241 2.81 40.51 0.33
N GLY A 242 4.14 40.53 0.56
CA GLY A 242 4.94 41.76 0.51
C GLY A 242 4.94 42.43 -0.86
N ASN A 243 4.99 41.65 -1.94
CA ASN A 243 4.92 42.18 -3.31
C ASN A 243 3.52 42.72 -3.67
N ASN A 244 2.45 42.09 -3.19
CA ASN A 244 1.08 42.58 -3.38
C ASN A 244 0.82 43.87 -2.58
N LEU A 245 1.33 43.97 -1.35
CA LEU A 245 1.29 45.20 -0.57
C LEU A 245 2.02 46.34 -1.28
N ASN A 246 3.21 46.09 -1.83
CA ASN A 246 3.94 47.10 -2.60
C ASN A 246 3.21 47.53 -3.89
N HIS A 247 2.43 46.66 -4.50
CA HIS A 247 1.61 46.97 -5.67
C HIS A 247 0.35 47.81 -5.33
N VAL A 248 -0.23 47.59 -4.15
CA VAL A 248 -1.35 48.41 -3.63
C VAL A 248 -0.87 49.79 -3.20
N THR A 249 0.28 49.89 -2.52
CA THR A 249 0.84 51.18 -2.10
C THR A 249 1.24 52.06 -3.30
N ARG A 250 1.74 51.46 -4.39
CA ARG A 250 2.06 52.18 -5.63
C ARG A 250 0.84 52.74 -6.36
N ASN A 251 -0.30 52.03 -6.34
CA ASN A 251 -1.54 52.50 -6.97
C ASN A 251 -2.27 53.59 -6.16
N ILE A 252 -2.04 53.65 -4.84
CA ILE A 252 -2.55 54.74 -4.00
C ILE A 252 -1.72 56.01 -4.18
N SER A 253 -0.40 55.90 -4.45
CA SER A 253 0.46 57.05 -4.73
C SER A 253 0.33 57.64 -6.14
N SER A 254 -0.34 56.97 -7.09
CA SER A 254 -0.48 57.44 -8.48
C SER A 254 -1.84 58.08 -8.80
N SER A 255 -2.72 58.25 -7.80
CA SER A 255 -4.05 58.85 -7.95
C SER A 255 -4.17 60.27 -7.37
N GLY A 256 -3.04 60.93 -7.09
CA GLY A 256 -3.00 62.22 -6.38
C GLY A 256 -2.49 63.44 -7.15
N GLU A 257 -2.20 63.35 -8.45
CA GLU A 257 -1.73 64.50 -9.23
C GLU A 257 -2.47 64.62 -10.57
N THR A 258 -3.54 65.41 -10.60
CA THR A 258 -3.94 66.16 -11.80
C THR A 258 -4.89 67.31 -11.43
N ASP A 259 -4.45 68.51 -11.81
CA ASP A 259 -5.20 69.71 -12.17
C ASP A 259 -5.97 70.50 -11.09
N ALA A 260 -5.41 71.67 -10.72
CA ALA A 260 -5.94 72.95 -11.22
C ALA A 260 -5.01 74.12 -10.87
N SER A 261 -4.65 74.87 -11.91
CA SER A 261 -3.78 76.03 -11.93
C SER A 261 -4.56 77.35 -11.76
N ASN A 262 -3.79 78.38 -11.40
CA ASN A 262 -3.96 79.82 -11.67
C ASN A 262 -5.09 80.60 -10.97
N GLN A 263 -4.69 81.64 -10.22
CA GLN A 263 -4.69 83.04 -10.71
C GLN A 263 -4.14 83.98 -9.62
N ASP A 264 -3.04 84.68 -9.92
CA ASP A 264 -2.64 85.91 -9.25
C ASP A 264 -2.62 87.02 -10.29
N GLU A 265 -3.56 87.95 -10.19
CA GLU A 265 -3.63 89.18 -10.98
C GLU A 265 -3.41 90.39 -10.06
N LYS A 266 -2.47 91.25 -10.46
CA LYS A 266 -2.01 92.46 -9.75
C LYS A 266 -3.02 93.61 -9.81
N ALA A 267 -3.11 94.36 -8.72
CA ALA A 267 -3.25 95.84 -8.62
C ALA A 267 -3.31 96.21 -7.10
N SER A 268 -2.69 97.22 -6.50
CA SER A 268 -1.81 98.32 -6.91
C SER A 268 -1.18 98.92 -5.65
N ALA A 269 0.06 99.42 -5.77
CA ALA A 269 0.51 100.76 -5.36
C ALA A 269 1.80 101.08 -6.12
#